data_AF-A0A7M3Z1W5-F1
#
_entry.id   AF-A0A7M3Z1W5-F1
#
_cell.length_a   1.000
_cell.length_b   1.000
_cell.length_c   1.000
_cell.angle_alpha   90.00
_cell.angle_beta   90.00
_cell.angle_gamma   90.00
#
_symmetry.space_group_name_H-M   'P 1'
#
loop_
_entity.id
_entity.type
_entity.pdbx_description
1 polymer ?
#
loop_
_entity_poly.entity_id
_entity_poly.type
_entity_poly.pdbx_seq_one_letter_code
_entity_poly.pdbx_strand_id
1 'polypeptide(L)'
;MSDENPTSSNAIEVDDAAAYFGVTESSDVLHAMMAMPREEAMVQFFELLSDIVLRPGDFDFEAASERMQCEGGEIYYLVAGHLGLMSMPDPLLQALGMPDSSGEAGQAMSGIDANLRSSLEQLADPMRMMKLFAVAFQTGSKDEVVKYLTSFEGLLNNVEGSVEALATINRELDAALDVVGQVIPIASLASGGASAASVDVPENASLPT
;
A
#
# COMPACT_ATOMS: atom_id res chain seq x y z
N MET A 1 -35.83 -37.35 39.71
CA MET A 1 -36.32 -37.53 38.33
C MET A 1 -36.93 -36.21 37.94
N SER A 2 -36.09 -35.20 37.69
CA SER A 2 -35.35 -34.95 36.44
C SER A 2 -36.28 -34.34 35.41
N ASP A 3 -36.11 -33.04 35.18
CA ASP A 3 -35.94 -32.44 33.85
C ASP A 3 -35.57 -30.96 34.05
N GLU A 4 -34.27 -30.72 34.22
CA GLU A 4 -33.65 -29.42 34.06
C GLU A 4 -33.53 -29.14 32.56
N ASN A 5 -34.11 -28.03 32.10
CA ASN A 5 -33.94 -27.53 30.75
C ASN A 5 -32.82 -26.46 30.78
N PRO A 6 -31.67 -26.63 30.11
CA PRO A 6 -30.59 -25.65 30.12
C PRO A 6 -30.84 -24.64 29.00
N THR A 7 -31.47 -23.51 29.29
CA THR A 7 -31.47 -22.37 28.36
C THR A 7 -30.22 -21.53 28.58
N SER A 8 -29.25 -21.81 27.71
CA SER A 8 -28.11 -20.99 27.32
C SER A 8 -28.40 -19.49 27.26
N SER A 9 -27.71 -18.73 28.10
CA SER A 9 -27.43 -17.31 27.85
C SER A 9 -26.01 -17.01 28.35
N ASN A 10 -25.00 -17.45 27.58
CA ASN A 10 -23.69 -16.82 27.65
C ASN A 10 -23.83 -15.44 27.01
N ALA A 11 -24.37 -14.48 27.76
CA ALA A 11 -24.05 -13.08 27.52
C ALA A 11 -22.57 -12.96 27.90
N ILE A 12 -21.71 -12.90 26.89
CA ILE A 12 -20.30 -12.60 27.09
C ILE A 12 -20.27 -11.17 27.65
N GLU A 13 -19.81 -11.00 28.88
CA GLU A 13 -19.53 -9.67 29.44
C GLU A 13 -18.43 -9.06 28.57
N VAL A 14 -18.83 -8.12 27.72
CA VAL A 14 -17.92 -7.31 26.93
C VAL A 14 -17.22 -6.38 27.92
N ASP A 15 -15.94 -6.64 28.19
CA ASP A 15 -15.08 -5.81 29.02
C ASP A 15 -15.13 -4.34 28.52
N ASP A 16 -15.10 -3.37 29.43
CA ASP A 16 -15.14 -1.93 29.08
C ASP A 16 -13.94 -1.53 28.18
N ALA A 17 -12.88 -2.35 28.14
CA ALA A 17 -11.79 -2.23 27.16
C ALA A 17 -12.20 -2.58 25.71
N ALA A 18 -13.17 -3.48 25.52
CA ALA A 18 -13.72 -3.80 24.21
C ALA A 18 -14.76 -2.76 23.75
N ALA A 19 -15.35 -1.97 24.65
CA ALA A 19 -16.12 -0.79 24.29
C ALA A 19 -15.24 0.38 23.79
N TYR A 20 -13.92 0.35 24.04
CA TYR A 20 -12.95 1.30 23.47
C TYR A 20 -12.57 0.94 22.02
N PHE A 21 -12.75 -0.32 21.61
CA PHE A 21 -12.87 -0.73 20.21
C PHE A 21 -14.33 -0.58 19.81
N GLY A 22 -14.81 0.66 19.83
CA GLY A 22 -16.19 1.00 19.53
C GLY A 22 -16.66 0.20 18.32
N VAL A 23 -17.82 -0.43 18.42
CA VAL A 23 -18.54 -0.91 17.24
C VAL A 23 -18.85 0.35 16.42
N THR A 24 -17.90 0.76 15.60
CA THR A 24 -18.06 1.73 14.54
C THR A 24 -18.66 0.93 13.39
N GLU A 25 -19.75 1.43 12.79
CA GLU A 25 -20.21 0.87 11.53
C GLU A 25 -19.04 1.01 10.56
N SER A 26 -18.42 -0.12 10.20
CA SER A 26 -17.41 -0.18 9.15
C SER A 26 -17.96 0.58 7.95
N SER A 27 -17.18 1.54 7.47
CA SER A 27 -17.63 2.47 6.43
C SER A 27 -18.17 1.71 5.22
N ASP A 28 -19.33 2.12 4.72
CA ASP A 28 -19.89 1.64 3.45
C ASP A 28 -18.86 1.71 2.31
N VAL A 29 -17.93 2.67 2.38
CA VAL A 29 -16.83 2.85 1.41
C VAL A 29 -15.83 1.70 1.49
N LEU A 30 -15.44 1.26 2.69
CA LEU A 30 -14.51 0.15 2.88
C LEU A 30 -15.15 -1.18 2.47
N HIS A 31 -16.39 -1.42 2.90
CA HIS A 31 -17.15 -2.60 2.49
C HIS A 31 -17.36 -2.65 0.97
N ALA A 32 -17.65 -1.51 0.33
CA ALA A 32 -17.73 -1.43 -1.12
C ALA A 32 -16.41 -1.82 -1.79
N MET A 33 -15.27 -1.28 -1.33
CA MET A 33 -13.96 -1.64 -1.89
C MET A 33 -13.62 -3.13 -1.70
N MET A 34 -13.96 -3.71 -0.56
CA MET A 34 -13.76 -5.15 -0.30
C MET A 34 -14.62 -6.04 -1.21
N ALA A 35 -15.75 -5.53 -1.71
CA ALA A 35 -16.62 -6.24 -2.66
C ALA A 35 -16.21 -6.05 -4.12
N MET A 36 -15.32 -5.10 -4.42
CA MET A 36 -14.84 -4.82 -5.78
C MET A 36 -13.68 -5.72 -6.18
N PRO A 37 -13.45 -5.91 -7.50
CA PRO A 37 -12.20 -6.45 -8.00
C PRO A 37 -10.99 -5.65 -7.48
N ARG A 38 -9.88 -6.33 -7.24
CA ARG A 38 -8.66 -5.72 -6.68
C ARG A 38 -8.19 -4.47 -7.43
N GLU A 39 -8.25 -4.49 -8.76
CA GLU A 39 -7.84 -3.34 -9.59
C GLU A 39 -8.73 -2.12 -9.36
N GLU A 40 -10.05 -2.32 -9.28
CA GLU A 40 -11.03 -1.26 -8.99
C GLU A 40 -10.86 -0.74 -7.57
N ALA A 41 -10.64 -1.63 -6.60
CA ALA A 41 -10.37 -1.28 -5.21
C ALA A 41 -9.07 -0.49 -5.06
N MET A 42 -8.02 -0.86 -5.79
CA MET A 42 -6.75 -0.12 -5.86
C MET A 42 -6.97 1.31 -6.37
N VAL A 43 -7.71 1.46 -7.46
CA VAL A 43 -8.04 2.78 -8.01
C VAL A 43 -8.81 3.61 -7.00
N GLN A 44 -9.85 3.06 -6.38
CA GLN A 44 -10.67 3.79 -5.42
C GLN A 44 -9.88 4.15 -4.15
N PHE A 45 -8.99 3.28 -3.69
CA PHE A 45 -8.11 3.55 -2.55
C PHE A 45 -7.22 4.78 -2.82
N PHE A 46 -6.51 4.82 -3.96
CA PHE A 46 -5.64 5.94 -4.30
C PHE A 46 -6.41 7.20 -4.72
N GLU A 47 -7.65 7.07 -5.22
CA GLU A 47 -8.55 8.20 -5.44
C GLU A 47 -8.88 8.94 -4.15
N LEU A 48 -9.02 8.21 -3.04
CA LEU A 48 -9.35 8.79 -1.74
C LEU A 48 -8.12 9.25 -0.94
N LEU A 49 -6.98 8.58 -1.12
CA LEU A 49 -5.86 8.65 -0.17
C LEU A 49 -4.51 9.00 -0.80
N SER A 50 -4.40 9.17 -2.12
CA SER A 50 -3.09 9.46 -2.76
C SER A 50 -2.41 10.71 -2.19
N ASP A 51 -3.16 11.75 -1.81
CA ASP A 51 -2.63 12.95 -1.14
C ASP A 51 -2.01 12.61 0.23
N ILE A 52 -2.67 11.74 1.01
CA ILE A 52 -2.18 11.28 2.32
C ILE A 52 -0.94 10.40 2.15
N VAL A 53 -0.97 9.45 1.22
CA VAL A 53 0.14 8.53 0.93
C VAL A 53 1.41 9.28 0.51
N LEU A 54 1.25 10.40 -0.22
CA LEU A 54 2.37 11.20 -0.71
C LEU A 54 2.92 12.20 0.32
N ARG A 55 2.34 12.26 1.53
CA ARG A 55 2.90 13.10 2.59
C ARG A 55 4.31 12.61 2.97
N PRO A 56 5.20 13.52 3.40
CA PRO A 56 6.49 13.14 3.95
C PRO A 56 6.32 12.25 5.19
N GLY A 57 7.17 11.23 5.31
CA GLY A 57 7.11 10.26 6.41
C GLY A 57 6.32 9.00 6.09
N ASP A 58 5.85 8.36 7.17
CA ASP A 58 5.05 7.13 7.14
C ASP A 58 3.59 7.43 6.79
N PHE A 59 2.88 6.40 6.34
CA PHE A 59 1.46 6.50 6.02
C PHE A 59 0.65 6.85 7.27
N ASP A 60 -0.06 7.97 7.19
CA ASP A 60 -0.91 8.48 8.26
C ASP A 60 -2.25 7.73 8.27
N PHE A 61 -2.26 6.59 8.98
CA PHE A 61 -3.46 5.77 9.15
C PHE A 61 -4.59 6.52 9.86
N GLU A 62 -4.29 7.53 10.68
CA GLU A 62 -5.29 8.33 11.38
C GLU A 62 -5.96 9.33 10.44
N ALA A 63 -5.20 10.06 9.62
CA ALA A 63 -5.79 10.91 8.59
C ALA A 63 -6.57 10.09 7.54
N ALA A 64 -6.09 8.89 7.21
CA ALA A 64 -6.77 7.99 6.29
C ALA A 64 -8.08 7.42 6.87
N SER A 65 -8.07 7.06 8.16
CA SER A 65 -9.25 6.55 8.88
C SER A 65 -10.33 7.62 8.98
N GLU A 66 -9.96 8.86 9.28
CA GLU A 66 -10.84 10.02 9.24
C GLU A 66 -11.43 10.25 7.84
N ARG A 67 -10.62 10.15 6.76
CA ARG A 67 -11.10 10.36 5.40
C ARG A 67 -12.09 9.29 4.94
N MET A 68 -11.79 8.03 5.27
CA MET A 68 -12.62 6.90 4.90
C MET A 68 -13.78 6.66 5.86
N GLN A 69 -13.83 7.38 6.98
CA GLN A 69 -14.81 7.19 8.07
C GLN A 69 -14.81 5.75 8.60
N CYS A 70 -13.63 5.14 8.70
CA CYS A 70 -13.44 3.77 9.17
C CYS A 70 -12.34 3.74 10.24
N GLU A 71 -12.08 2.60 10.87
CA GLU A 71 -10.95 2.48 11.81
C GLU A 71 -9.62 2.28 11.08
N GLY A 72 -8.52 2.75 11.68
CA GLY A 72 -7.18 2.58 11.09
C GLY A 72 -6.80 1.09 10.91
N GLY A 73 -7.28 0.21 11.79
CA GLY A 73 -7.08 -1.23 11.67
C GLY A 73 -7.75 -1.82 10.43
N GLU A 74 -8.92 -1.31 10.03
CA GLU A 74 -9.64 -1.77 8.84
C GLU A 74 -8.89 -1.38 7.56
N ILE A 75 -8.28 -0.20 7.53
CA ILE A 75 -7.40 0.23 6.44
C ILE A 75 -6.21 -0.70 6.32
N TYR A 76 -5.60 -1.09 7.44
CA TYR A 76 -4.51 -2.06 7.43
C TYR A 76 -4.97 -3.40 6.84
N TYR A 77 -6.14 -3.92 7.23
CA TYR A 77 -6.71 -5.14 6.64
C TYR A 77 -6.96 -5.01 5.14
N LEU A 78 -7.47 -3.87 4.68
CA LEU A 78 -7.67 -3.60 3.26
C LEU A 78 -6.33 -3.62 2.49
N VAL A 79 -5.33 -2.90 2.99
CA VAL A 79 -4.00 -2.74 2.36
C VAL A 79 -3.23 -4.06 2.35
N ALA A 80 -3.17 -4.75 3.49
CA ALA A 80 -2.44 -6.00 3.65
C ALA A 80 -3.16 -7.20 3.01
N GLY A 81 -4.49 -7.22 3.07
CA GLY A 81 -5.32 -8.32 2.58
C GLY A 81 -5.75 -8.13 1.13
N HIS A 82 -6.82 -7.36 0.91
CA HIS A 82 -7.50 -7.29 -0.39
C HIS A 82 -6.67 -6.60 -1.48
N LEU A 83 -5.99 -5.50 -1.15
CA LEU A 83 -5.08 -4.83 -2.09
C LEU A 83 -3.77 -5.61 -2.27
N GLY A 84 -3.37 -6.38 -1.25
CA GLY A 84 -2.16 -7.20 -1.27
C GLY A 84 -0.87 -6.39 -1.39
N LEU A 85 -0.87 -5.13 -0.94
CA LEU A 85 0.29 -4.23 -1.09
C LEU A 85 1.47 -4.65 -0.19
N MET A 86 1.18 -5.33 0.93
CA MET A 86 2.19 -5.84 1.84
C MET A 86 2.92 -7.08 1.30
N SER A 87 2.22 -7.93 0.55
CA SER A 87 2.78 -9.16 -0.05
C SER A 87 3.22 -8.98 -1.50
N MET A 88 2.84 -7.87 -2.15
CA MET A 88 3.27 -7.54 -3.51
C MET A 88 4.79 -7.59 -3.70
N PRO A 89 5.65 -7.08 -2.79
CA PRO A 89 7.09 -7.15 -2.97
C PRO A 89 7.70 -8.53 -2.65
N ASP A 90 6.92 -9.53 -2.21
CA ASP A 90 7.43 -10.85 -1.82
C ASP A 90 8.32 -11.53 -2.88
N PRO A 91 7.98 -11.52 -4.19
CA PRO A 91 8.87 -12.09 -5.21
C PRO A 91 10.24 -11.42 -5.23
N LEU A 92 10.30 -10.11 -4.97
CA LEU A 92 11.54 -9.36 -4.89
C LEU A 92 12.32 -9.71 -3.61
N LEU A 93 11.64 -9.77 -2.46
CA LEU A 93 12.24 -10.18 -1.19
C LEU A 93 12.85 -11.60 -1.28
N GLN A 94 12.09 -12.55 -1.83
CA GLN A 94 12.56 -13.91 -2.04
C GLN A 94 13.79 -13.97 -2.95
N ALA A 95 13.78 -13.21 -4.05
CA ALA A 95 14.91 -13.15 -4.98
C ALA A 95 16.15 -12.46 -4.38
N LEU A 96 15.97 -11.63 -3.34
CA LEU A 96 17.06 -11.05 -2.55
C LEU A 96 17.54 -11.98 -1.41
N GLY A 97 16.86 -13.11 -1.21
CA GLY A 97 17.09 -14.03 -0.08
C GLY A 97 16.65 -13.46 1.26
N MET A 98 15.70 -12.54 1.26
CA MET A 98 15.11 -11.93 2.45
C MET A 98 13.80 -12.65 2.83
N PRO A 99 13.38 -12.58 4.10
CA PRO A 99 12.08 -13.06 4.50
C PRO A 99 10.97 -12.30 3.78
N ASP A 100 10.02 -13.03 3.22
CA ASP A 100 8.78 -12.49 2.66
C ASP A 100 7.72 -12.22 3.76
N SER A 101 6.52 -11.79 3.35
CA SER A 101 5.41 -11.52 4.26
C SER A 101 4.95 -12.73 5.10
N SER A 102 5.27 -13.96 4.68
CA SER A 102 5.02 -15.20 5.43
C SER A 102 6.16 -15.60 6.38
N GLY A 103 7.31 -14.93 6.28
CA GLY A 103 8.53 -15.21 7.04
C GLY A 103 9.47 -16.20 6.35
N GLU A 104 9.14 -16.66 5.15
CA GLU A 104 9.98 -17.58 4.38
C GLU A 104 11.00 -16.80 3.55
N ALA A 105 12.24 -17.29 3.50
CA ALA A 105 13.30 -16.68 2.72
C ALA A 105 13.59 -17.50 1.46
N GLY A 106 13.65 -16.82 0.32
CA GLY A 106 14.01 -17.42 -0.96
C GLY A 106 15.51 -17.65 -1.12
N GLN A 107 15.90 -18.16 -2.31
CA GLN A 107 17.30 -18.23 -2.70
C GLN A 107 17.74 -16.90 -3.29
N ALA A 108 18.75 -16.27 -2.70
CA ALA A 108 19.31 -15.03 -3.23
C ALA A 108 19.88 -15.22 -4.64
N MET A 109 19.48 -14.35 -5.56
CA MET A 109 20.01 -14.28 -6.93
C MET A 109 21.53 -14.04 -6.91
N SER A 110 22.24 -14.73 -7.80
CA SER A 110 23.66 -14.50 -8.02
C SER A 110 23.90 -13.32 -8.99
N GLY A 111 24.98 -12.56 -8.80
CA GLY A 111 25.40 -11.52 -9.75
C GLY A 111 24.82 -10.13 -9.51
N ILE A 112 24.16 -9.91 -8.37
CA ILE A 112 23.68 -8.58 -7.95
C ILE A 112 24.76 -7.94 -7.07
N ASP A 113 25.22 -6.75 -7.47
CA ASP A 113 26.14 -5.96 -6.66
C ASP A 113 25.44 -5.26 -5.48
N ALA A 114 26.22 -4.69 -4.56
CA ALA A 114 25.69 -4.07 -3.35
C ALA A 114 24.78 -2.85 -3.61
N ASN A 115 25.04 -2.07 -4.66
CA ASN A 115 24.23 -0.89 -4.98
C ASN A 115 22.87 -1.33 -5.55
N LEU A 116 22.91 -2.29 -6.47
CA LEU A 116 21.71 -2.85 -7.08
C LEU A 116 20.85 -3.54 -6.03
N ARG A 117 21.48 -4.32 -5.14
CA ARG A 117 20.82 -4.94 -3.99
C ARG A 117 20.12 -3.89 -3.13
N SER A 118 20.83 -2.85 -2.70
CA SER A 118 20.26 -1.80 -1.86
C SER A 118 19.07 -1.09 -2.53
N SER A 119 19.13 -0.85 -3.84
CA SER A 119 18.02 -0.24 -4.59
C SER A 119 16.78 -1.15 -4.61
N LEU A 120 16.97 -2.46 -4.81
CA LEU A 120 15.87 -3.43 -4.80
C LEU A 120 15.30 -3.63 -3.39
N GLU A 121 16.15 -3.65 -2.37
CA GLU A 121 15.72 -3.73 -0.96
C GLU A 121 14.87 -2.53 -0.57
N GLN A 122 15.27 -1.32 -1.00
CA GLN A 122 14.44 -0.14 -0.84
C GLN A 122 13.11 -0.32 -1.52
N LEU A 123 13.10 -0.63 -2.82
CA LEU A 123 11.88 -0.81 -3.60
C LEU A 123 10.92 -1.82 -2.96
N ALA A 124 11.44 -2.89 -2.35
CA ALA A 124 10.64 -3.92 -1.67
C ALA A 124 9.92 -3.45 -0.39
N ASP A 125 10.10 -2.20 0.05
CA ASP A 125 9.34 -1.60 1.14
C ASP A 125 7.87 -1.39 0.75
N PRO A 126 6.89 -1.95 1.50
CA PRO A 126 5.47 -1.70 1.27
C PRO A 126 5.08 -0.22 1.22
N MET A 127 5.78 0.65 1.96
CA MET A 127 5.57 2.10 1.89
C MET A 127 5.90 2.65 0.51
N ARG A 128 6.97 2.16 -0.12
CA ARG A 128 7.33 2.56 -1.48
C ARG A 128 6.34 2.03 -2.50
N MET A 129 5.80 0.82 -2.30
CA MET A 129 4.71 0.30 -3.13
C MET A 129 3.51 1.24 -3.10
N MET A 130 3.09 1.70 -1.92
CA MET A 130 1.99 2.66 -1.80
C MET A 130 2.32 3.98 -2.53
N LYS A 131 3.51 4.53 -2.34
CA LYS A 131 3.92 5.77 -3.02
C LYS A 131 3.98 5.63 -4.54
N LEU A 132 4.42 4.47 -5.05
CA LEU A 132 4.45 4.17 -6.48
C LEU A 132 3.07 4.34 -7.13
N PHE A 133 2.04 3.75 -6.53
CA PHE A 133 0.68 3.82 -7.07
C PHE A 133 -0.01 5.15 -6.79
N ALA A 134 0.32 5.82 -5.68
CA ALA A 134 -0.15 7.18 -5.43
C ALA A 134 0.39 8.17 -6.49
N VAL A 135 1.66 8.05 -6.88
CA VAL A 135 2.23 8.82 -8.01
C VAL A 135 1.47 8.52 -9.31
N ALA A 136 1.14 7.25 -9.58
CA ALA A 136 0.35 6.87 -10.76
C ALA A 136 -1.00 7.61 -10.78
N PHE A 137 -1.73 7.57 -9.65
CA PHE A 137 -3.03 8.25 -9.56
C PHE A 137 -2.92 9.76 -9.75
N GLN A 138 -1.94 10.41 -9.12
CA GLN A 138 -1.81 11.86 -9.25
C GLN A 138 -1.43 12.29 -10.66
N THR A 139 -0.61 11.50 -11.36
CA THR A 139 -0.06 11.90 -12.66
C THR A 139 -0.90 11.48 -13.86
N GLY A 140 -1.72 10.44 -13.73
CA GLY A 140 -2.57 9.91 -14.81
C GLY A 140 -3.88 9.26 -14.37
N SER A 141 -4.29 9.44 -13.11
CA SER A 141 -5.58 8.97 -12.56
C SER A 141 -5.77 7.45 -12.69
N LYS A 142 -7.03 7.01 -12.88
CA LYS A 142 -7.46 5.61 -12.77
C LYS A 142 -6.71 4.67 -13.72
N ASP A 143 -6.58 5.07 -14.98
CA ASP A 143 -5.93 4.25 -16.02
C ASP A 143 -4.44 4.04 -15.72
N GLU A 144 -3.78 5.05 -15.15
CA GLU A 144 -2.36 4.98 -14.83
C GLU A 144 -2.09 4.05 -13.64
N VAL A 145 -2.98 4.02 -12.63
CA VAL A 145 -2.89 3.06 -11.53
C VAL A 145 -2.96 1.62 -12.03
N VAL A 146 -3.96 1.30 -12.86
CA VAL A 146 -4.12 -0.05 -13.42
C VAL A 146 -2.92 -0.42 -14.29
N LYS A 147 -2.41 0.52 -15.07
CA LYS A 147 -1.21 0.32 -15.89
C LYS A 147 0.02 0.04 -15.05
N TYR A 148 0.27 0.85 -14.01
CA TYR A 148 1.39 0.64 -13.10
C TYR A 148 1.28 -0.72 -12.43
N LEU A 149 0.09 -1.08 -11.94
CA LEU A 149 -0.16 -2.37 -11.30
C LEU A 149 0.20 -3.52 -12.23
N THR A 150 -0.38 -3.54 -13.43
CA THR A 150 -0.13 -4.60 -14.41
C THR A 150 1.33 -4.69 -14.82
N SER A 151 1.96 -3.53 -15.09
CA SER A 151 3.35 -3.47 -15.55
C SER A 151 4.32 -3.91 -14.46
N PHE A 152 4.10 -3.44 -13.23
CA PHE A 152 4.94 -3.76 -12.09
C PHE A 152 4.82 -5.23 -11.68
N GLU A 153 3.61 -5.79 -11.65
CA GLU A 153 3.41 -7.23 -11.44
C GLU A 153 4.04 -8.07 -12.53
N GLY A 154 4.01 -7.60 -13.79
CA GLY A 154 4.74 -8.23 -14.89
C GLY A 154 6.24 -8.34 -14.62
N LEU A 155 6.86 -7.31 -14.04
CA LEU A 155 8.27 -7.33 -13.64
C LEU A 155 8.53 -8.25 -12.45
N LEU A 156 7.65 -8.24 -11.45
CA LEU A 156 7.76 -9.11 -10.27
C LEU A 156 7.58 -10.59 -10.61
N ASN A 157 6.78 -10.92 -11.63
CA ASN A 157 6.65 -12.29 -12.12
C ASN A 157 7.93 -12.83 -12.80
N ASN A 158 8.89 -11.95 -13.12
CA ASN A 158 10.20 -12.31 -13.65
C ASN A 158 11.29 -11.39 -13.09
N VAL A 159 11.52 -11.48 -11.78
CA VAL A 159 12.49 -10.61 -11.09
C VAL A 159 13.89 -10.71 -11.71
N GLU A 160 14.39 -11.92 -11.95
CA GLU A 160 15.73 -12.17 -12.53
C GLU A 160 15.93 -11.43 -13.86
N GLY A 161 14.93 -11.47 -14.75
CA GLY A 161 14.98 -10.76 -16.03
C GLY A 161 14.67 -9.26 -15.95
N SER A 162 14.22 -8.77 -14.79
CA SER A 162 13.69 -7.40 -14.61
C SER A 162 14.50 -6.56 -13.64
N VAL A 163 15.63 -7.07 -13.12
CA VAL A 163 16.46 -6.41 -12.11
C VAL A 163 16.80 -4.95 -12.44
N GLU A 164 17.28 -4.67 -13.66
CA GLU A 164 17.65 -3.30 -14.06
C GLU A 164 16.43 -2.38 -14.20
N ALA A 165 15.30 -2.92 -14.65
CA ALA A 165 14.05 -2.18 -14.78
C ALA A 165 13.49 -1.80 -13.40
N LEU A 166 13.49 -2.75 -12.46
CA LEU A 166 13.08 -2.52 -11.06
C LEU A 166 13.97 -1.48 -10.39
N ALA A 167 15.29 -1.58 -10.55
CA ALA A 167 16.22 -0.58 -10.01
C ALA A 167 16.04 0.81 -10.65
N THR A 168 15.65 0.87 -11.93
CA THR A 168 15.33 2.12 -12.61
C THR A 168 14.04 2.73 -12.09
N ILE A 169 13.00 1.93 -11.90
CA ILE A 169 11.74 2.36 -11.28
C ILE A 169 11.99 2.93 -9.90
N ASN A 170 12.83 2.29 -9.09
CA ASN A 170 13.15 2.79 -7.75
C ASN A 170 13.78 4.19 -7.78
N ARG A 171 14.74 4.42 -8.67
CA ARG A 171 15.40 5.72 -8.86
C ARG A 171 14.46 6.78 -9.43
N GLU A 172 13.58 6.39 -10.35
CA GLU A 172 12.55 7.28 -10.89
C GLU A 172 11.50 7.65 -9.84
N LEU A 173 11.16 6.71 -8.94
CA LEU A 173 10.29 6.98 -7.79
C LEU A 173 10.94 7.99 -6.83
N ASP A 174 12.24 7.87 -6.54
CA ASP A 174 12.94 8.89 -5.76
C ASP A 174 12.86 10.27 -6.43
N ALA A 175 13.12 10.34 -7.74
CA ALA A 175 12.99 11.58 -8.50
C ALA A 175 11.55 12.12 -8.54
N ALA A 176 10.55 11.24 -8.53
CA ALA A 176 9.15 11.61 -8.49
C ALA A 176 8.72 12.25 -7.17
N LEU A 177 9.35 11.84 -6.06
CA LEU A 177 9.03 12.31 -4.71
C LEU A 177 9.92 13.48 -4.23
N ASP A 178 11.05 13.74 -4.90
CA ASP A 178 12.00 14.81 -4.53
C ASP A 178 11.53 16.22 -4.94
N VAL A 179 10.43 16.34 -5.68
CA VAL A 179 9.90 17.65 -6.12
C VAL A 179 8.94 18.20 -5.06
N VAL A 180 9.30 19.32 -4.44
CA VAL A 180 8.44 19.94 -3.42
C VAL A 180 7.12 20.40 -4.04
N GLY A 181 6.00 19.92 -3.49
CA GLY A 181 4.64 20.32 -3.89
C GLY A 181 4.19 19.77 -5.25
N GLN A 182 4.99 18.93 -5.91
CA GLN A 182 4.62 18.29 -7.17
C GLN A 182 5.10 16.83 -7.19
N VAL A 183 4.43 16.01 -7.98
CA VAL A 183 4.92 14.67 -8.33
C VAL A 183 4.99 14.54 -9.84
N ILE A 184 6.01 13.85 -10.32
CA ILE A 184 6.21 13.58 -11.75
C ILE A 184 5.98 12.11 -12.08
N PRO A 185 5.56 11.77 -13.32
CA PRO A 185 5.38 10.38 -13.72
C PRO A 185 6.70 9.59 -13.67
N ILE A 186 6.59 8.29 -13.39
CA ILE A 186 7.71 7.34 -13.40
C ILE A 186 7.85 6.87 -14.83
N ALA A 187 8.80 7.43 -15.57
CA ALA A 187 8.92 7.27 -17.03
C ALA A 187 8.90 5.81 -17.52
N SER A 188 9.46 4.89 -16.74
CA SER A 188 9.50 3.46 -17.04
C SER A 188 8.13 2.77 -16.98
N LEU A 189 7.16 3.34 -16.26
CA LEU A 189 5.80 2.81 -16.10
C LEU A 189 4.74 3.71 -16.77
N ALA A 190 4.98 5.02 -16.80
CA ALA A 190 4.08 6.06 -17.26
C ALA A 190 3.56 5.84 -18.69
N SER A 191 2.28 6.10 -18.90
CA SER A 191 1.73 6.31 -20.24
C SER A 191 2.22 7.65 -20.81
N GLY A 192 2.17 7.79 -22.13
CA GLY A 192 2.47 9.07 -22.77
C GLY A 192 1.49 10.20 -22.43
N GLY A 193 0.39 9.89 -21.73
CA GLY A 193 -0.60 10.86 -21.25
C GLY A 193 -0.39 11.33 -19.82
N ALA A 194 0.48 10.66 -19.04
CA ALA A 194 0.76 11.05 -17.66
C ALA A 194 1.54 12.37 -17.63
N SER A 195 1.21 13.24 -16.68
CA SER A 195 1.83 14.56 -16.54
C SER A 195 2.08 14.91 -15.07
N ALA A 196 2.98 15.86 -14.84
CA ALA A 196 3.26 16.32 -13.49
C ALA A 196 2.01 16.90 -12.83
N ALA A 197 1.80 16.58 -11.56
CA ALA A 197 0.64 17.01 -10.79
C ALA A 197 1.06 17.73 -9.52
N SER A 198 0.29 18.76 -9.14
CA SER A 198 0.47 19.43 -7.85
C SER A 198 -0.10 18.55 -6.75
N VAL A 199 0.65 18.38 -5.67
CA VAL A 199 0.16 17.69 -4.47
C VAL A 199 0.03 18.73 -3.38
N ASP A 200 -1.15 18.76 -2.74
CA ASP A 200 -1.40 19.63 -1.61
C ASP A 200 -0.66 19.04 -0.39
N VAL A 201 0.62 19.38 -0.27
CA VAL A 201 1.43 19.02 0.89
C VAL A 201 1.13 20.08 1.95
N PRO A 202 0.40 19.75 3.05
CA PRO A 202 0.13 20.75 4.07
C PRO A 202 1.47 21.29 4.61
N GLU A 203 1.65 22.62 4.48
CA GLU A 203 2.90 23.35 4.70
C GLU A 203 3.38 23.38 6.17
N ASN A 204 2.79 22.59 7.07
CA ASN A 204 3.07 22.63 8.51
C ASN A 204 3.06 21.25 9.17
N ALA A 205 4.07 20.42 8.88
CA ALA A 205 4.57 19.47 9.87
C ALA A 205 5.78 20.10 10.57
N SER A 206 5.52 21.12 11.39
CA SER A 206 6.52 21.55 12.36
C SER A 206 6.71 20.42 13.36
N LEU A 207 7.91 19.83 13.39
CA LEU A 207 8.30 18.88 14.44
C LEU A 207 8.05 19.53 15.81
N PRO A 208 7.36 18.86 16.76
CA PRO A 208 7.32 19.36 18.13
C PRO A 208 8.75 19.39 18.68
N THR A 209 9.19 20.57 19.11
CA THR A 209 10.45 20.80 19.85
C THR A 209 10.43 20.18 21.23
#